data_AF-A0A1C6SU49-F1
#
_entry.id   AF-A0A1C6SU49-F1
#
_cell.length_a   1.000
_cell.length_b   1.000
_cell.length_c   1.000
_cell.angle_alpha   90.00
_cell.angle_beta   90.00
_cell.angle_gamma   90.00
#
_symmetry.space_group_name_H-M   'P 1'
#
loop_
_entity.id
_entity.type
_entity.pdbx_description
1 polymer ?
#
loop_
_entity_poly.entity_id
_entity_poly.type
_entity_poly.pdbx_seq_one_letter_code
_entity_poly.pdbx_strand_id
1 'polypeptide(L)'
;MTWRYIAQRALTGEWLDWDIPLSRDELTWALSGPGSLRGTVTPDVGRLRGPDGRPLLDEWGTLLYAEADGEIRWGGIVVRSEFNGAAWAVEASGFTSYPAGLPFGGNISAVGIDPADAFRAIWSYVQTNEDGNLGLVIDPTTTPVRLGKPAEKAYQEVQIGGDWVPKSSVPASQIIPNAAAKLKDGITASATSLTLLTIGDFDKIDAPYFVTIGSETVRVAGRSGKTLTGLTRGYGSSSAAPHNAGTYVRFTGGTPERTAPAKPAEPYALAWWDAADCGSELGKLAQETPFDFAEEHTWAGDEVAHRLRIGYPRLGRRRDDLAFEQGVNIVAPVVVQRDGGEFANAIHGLGAGEGRKVVVTDLVERDGRLRRTAVFTDKTITTTERLTALARAELATRRNVVEIESVEVANHPHAPIGSWALGDDVLIRAYVPWLGDVAIWHRIVGWSMTSDDRAALSLRRSDAFTYAGRPE
;
A
#
# COMPACT_ATOMS: atom_id res chain seq x y z
N MET A 1 -12.70 -27.03 26.68
CA MET A 1 -12.20 -27.38 25.34
C MET A 1 -11.24 -28.53 25.51
N THR A 2 -11.41 -29.58 24.72
CA THR A 2 -10.43 -30.66 24.65
C THR A 2 -9.63 -30.47 23.36
N TRP A 3 -8.32 -30.29 23.50
CA TRP A 3 -7.41 -30.12 22.37
C TRP A 3 -6.88 -31.47 21.90
N ARG A 4 -6.78 -31.61 20.58
CA ARG A 4 -6.18 -32.76 19.90
C ARG A 4 -5.19 -32.25 18.86
N TYR A 5 -4.06 -32.92 18.73
CA TYR A 5 -3.02 -32.55 17.77
C TYR A 5 -2.86 -33.65 16.72
N ILE A 6 -2.93 -33.27 15.45
CA ILE A 6 -3.00 -34.20 14.31
C ILE A 6 -1.78 -33.95 13.41
N ALA A 7 -1.09 -35.02 13.00
CA ALA A 7 0.04 -34.94 12.06
C ALA A 7 -0.33 -35.52 10.70
N GLN A 8 0.12 -34.85 9.65
CA GLN A 8 -0.05 -35.26 8.26
C GLN A 8 1.26 -35.04 7.50
N ARG A 9 1.59 -35.90 6.54
CA ARG A 9 2.70 -35.62 5.62
C ARG A 9 2.33 -34.49 4.68
N ALA A 10 3.23 -33.50 4.55
CA ALA A 10 2.98 -32.30 3.77
C ALA A 10 2.77 -32.58 2.28
N LEU A 11 3.57 -33.49 1.69
CA LEU A 11 3.53 -33.74 0.24
C LEU A 11 2.48 -34.79 -0.17
N THR A 12 2.30 -35.82 0.64
CA THR A 12 1.43 -36.95 0.28
C THR A 12 0.02 -36.82 0.85
N GLY A 13 -0.19 -35.94 1.83
CA GLY A 13 -1.45 -35.86 2.59
C GLY A 13 -1.70 -37.07 3.49
N GLU A 14 -0.73 -37.98 3.65
CA GLU A 14 -0.90 -39.18 4.49
C GLU A 14 -1.04 -38.79 5.96
N TRP A 15 -2.13 -39.21 6.58
CA TRP A 15 -2.35 -39.04 8.01
C TRP A 15 -1.37 -39.91 8.80
N LEU A 16 -0.54 -39.26 9.62
CA LEU A 16 0.51 -39.90 10.39
C LEU A 16 0.02 -40.32 11.78
N ASP A 17 -0.67 -39.41 12.46
CA ASP A 17 -1.29 -39.64 13.75
C ASP A 17 -2.46 -38.67 13.94
N TRP A 18 -3.53 -39.17 14.58
CA TRP A 18 -4.75 -38.40 14.84
C TRP A 18 -4.79 -37.80 16.24
N ASP A 19 -3.89 -38.20 17.14
CA ASP A 19 -3.85 -37.73 18.53
C ASP A 19 -2.44 -37.82 19.09
N ILE A 20 -1.57 -36.92 18.63
CA ILE A 20 -0.20 -36.82 19.12
C ILE A 20 -0.25 -36.40 20.59
N PRO A 21 0.48 -37.09 21.50
CA PRO A 21 0.56 -36.73 22.91
C PRO A 21 1.49 -35.50 23.12
N LEU A 22 1.12 -34.39 22.49
CA LEU A 22 1.82 -33.12 22.55
C LEU A 22 1.37 -32.33 23.78
N SER A 23 2.32 -32.07 24.67
CA SER A 23 2.15 -31.06 25.71
C SER A 23 2.42 -29.69 25.09
N ARG A 24 1.38 -28.89 24.89
CA ARG A 24 1.50 -27.54 24.29
C ARG A 24 2.17 -26.57 25.26
N ASP A 25 3.24 -25.95 24.81
CA ASP A 25 3.90 -24.84 25.48
C ASP A 25 3.32 -23.50 25.02
N GLU A 26 3.01 -23.37 23.73
CA GLU A 26 2.46 -22.15 23.14
C GLU A 26 1.60 -22.47 21.90
N LEU A 27 0.51 -21.73 21.71
CA LEU A 27 -0.23 -21.69 20.44
C LEU A 27 -0.67 -20.26 20.17
N THR A 28 -0.30 -19.70 19.03
CA THR A 28 -0.49 -18.29 18.67
C THR A 28 -1.15 -18.13 17.30
N TRP A 29 -1.88 -17.02 17.17
CA TRP A 29 -2.46 -16.53 15.93
C TRP A 29 -2.03 -15.07 15.72
N ALA A 30 -1.71 -14.70 14.49
CA ALA A 30 -1.28 -13.36 14.13
C ALA A 30 -2.09 -12.82 12.94
N LEU A 31 -2.51 -11.56 13.02
CA LEU A 31 -3.08 -10.83 11.89
C LEU A 31 -1.94 -10.41 10.97
N SER A 32 -2.08 -10.68 9.67
CA SER A 32 -1.10 -10.35 8.64
C SER A 32 0.28 -10.96 8.90
N GLY A 33 0.32 -12.17 9.48
CA GLY A 33 1.54 -12.94 9.70
C GLY A 33 1.24 -14.39 10.14
N PRO A 34 2.27 -15.23 10.25
CA PRO A 34 2.10 -16.62 10.66
C PRO A 34 1.82 -16.73 12.16
N GLY A 35 0.92 -17.63 12.54
CA GLY A 35 0.82 -18.14 13.91
C GLY A 35 1.89 -19.20 14.19
N SER A 36 2.01 -19.64 15.43
CA SER A 36 2.97 -20.67 15.86
C SER A 36 2.34 -21.67 16.83
N LEU A 37 2.81 -22.91 16.80
CA LEU A 37 2.53 -23.94 17.81
C LEU A 37 3.86 -24.49 18.30
N ARG A 38 4.10 -24.39 19.61
CA ARG A 38 5.26 -25.03 20.28
C ARG A 38 4.77 -26.02 21.31
N GLY A 39 5.49 -27.12 21.43
CA GLY A 39 5.22 -28.11 22.46
C GLY A 39 6.28 -29.17 22.55
N THR A 40 6.06 -30.06 23.51
CA THR A 40 6.93 -31.18 23.78
C THR A 40 6.12 -32.48 23.75
N VAL A 41 6.61 -33.46 22.99
CA VAL A 41 6.11 -34.83 23.05
C VAL A 41 7.00 -35.62 24.02
N THR A 42 6.44 -36.03 25.15
CA THR A 42 7.12 -36.96 26.06
C THR A 42 6.93 -38.40 25.57
N PRO A 43 7.99 -39.23 25.61
CA PRO A 43 7.93 -40.58 25.09
C PRO A 43 7.17 -41.43 26.09
N ASP A 44 5.93 -41.76 25.75
CA ASP A 44 5.32 -42.97 26.25
C ASP A 44 4.70 -43.67 25.04
N VAL A 45 5.14 -44.91 24.78
CA VAL A 45 4.57 -45.87 23.82
C VAL A 45 4.54 -45.53 22.29
N GLY A 46 5.72 -45.58 21.65
CA GLY A 46 5.89 -46.53 20.53
C GLY A 46 5.65 -46.12 19.06
N ARG A 47 5.38 -44.86 18.70
CA ARG A 47 5.32 -44.45 17.27
C ARG A 47 6.01 -43.10 17.01
N LEU A 48 7.32 -43.06 17.18
CA LEU A 48 8.15 -41.88 16.84
C LEU A 48 8.44 -41.74 15.33
N ARG A 49 7.91 -42.65 14.51
CA ARG A 49 8.11 -42.69 13.06
C ARG A 49 6.78 -42.86 12.34
N GLY A 50 6.65 -42.20 11.20
CA GLY A 50 5.54 -42.40 10.27
C GLY A 50 5.62 -43.75 9.54
N PRO A 51 4.57 -44.12 8.78
CA PRO A 51 4.54 -45.33 7.95
C PRO A 51 5.68 -45.42 6.93
N ASP A 52 6.21 -44.27 6.50
CA ASP A 52 7.35 -44.11 5.61
C ASP A 52 8.73 -44.28 6.29
N GLY A 53 8.75 -44.54 7.60
CA GLY A 53 9.96 -44.73 8.39
C GLY A 53 10.71 -43.45 8.77
N ARG A 54 10.25 -42.27 8.35
CA ARG A 54 10.80 -40.97 8.78
C ARG A 54 10.23 -40.56 10.14
N PRO A 55 10.82 -39.58 10.85
CA PRO A 55 10.24 -39.05 12.08
C PRO A 55 8.76 -38.63 11.87
N LEU A 56 7.93 -38.83 12.91
CA LEU A 56 6.53 -38.39 12.91
C LEU A 56 6.41 -36.87 12.67
N LEU A 57 7.20 -36.09 13.40
CA LEU A 57 7.27 -34.63 13.33
C LEU A 57 8.56 -34.22 12.59
N ASP A 58 8.61 -34.47 11.29
CA ASP A 58 9.79 -34.21 10.46
C ASP A 58 9.80 -32.75 9.98
N GLU A 59 10.93 -32.06 10.12
CA GLU A 59 11.06 -30.66 9.71
C GLU A 59 10.78 -30.51 8.22
N TRP A 60 9.90 -29.57 7.86
CA TRP A 60 9.41 -29.31 6.50
C TRP A 60 8.72 -30.50 5.81
N GLY A 61 8.57 -31.64 6.49
CA GLY A 61 7.93 -32.85 5.97
C GLY A 61 6.57 -33.15 6.61
N THR A 62 6.26 -32.54 7.75
CA THR A 62 5.03 -32.77 8.51
C THR A 62 4.23 -31.48 8.68
N LEU A 63 2.93 -31.56 8.42
CA LEU A 63 1.93 -30.58 8.83
C LEU A 63 1.36 -30.98 10.19
N LEU A 64 1.14 -29.99 11.04
CA LEU A 64 0.60 -30.16 12.38
C LEU A 64 -0.66 -29.31 12.51
N TYR A 65 -1.74 -29.92 12.97
CA TYR A 65 -3.02 -29.27 13.21
C TYR A 65 -3.39 -29.31 14.68
N ALA A 66 -3.94 -28.20 15.18
CA ALA A 66 -4.57 -28.16 16.50
C ALA A 66 -6.09 -28.10 16.31
N GLU A 67 -6.78 -29.13 16.80
CA GLU A 67 -8.22 -29.25 16.76
C GLU A 67 -8.79 -29.05 18.17
N ALA A 68 -9.90 -28.32 18.27
CA ALA A 68 -10.68 -28.22 19.50
C ALA A 68 -12.17 -28.31 19.18
N ASP A 69 -12.86 -29.17 19.92
CA ASP A 69 -14.31 -29.42 19.80
C ASP A 69 -14.73 -29.83 18.37
N GLY A 70 -13.90 -30.62 17.69
CA GLY A 70 -14.16 -31.14 16.33
C GLY A 70 -13.89 -30.15 15.20
N GLU A 71 -13.38 -28.95 15.51
CA GLU A 71 -13.01 -27.93 14.54
C GLU A 71 -11.49 -27.72 14.54
N ILE A 72 -10.86 -27.71 13.36
CA ILE A 72 -9.47 -27.26 13.23
C ILE A 72 -9.42 -25.77 13.63
N ARG A 73 -8.60 -25.45 14.63
CA ARG A 73 -8.40 -24.08 15.11
C ARG A 73 -7.12 -23.46 14.58
N TRP A 74 -6.14 -24.29 14.21
CA TRP A 74 -4.83 -23.87 13.75
C TRP A 74 -4.16 -24.98 12.93
N GLY A 75 -3.31 -24.60 11.99
CA GLY A 75 -2.52 -25.49 11.15
C GLY A 75 -1.19 -24.85 10.78
N GLY A 76 -0.17 -25.68 10.58
CA GLY A 76 1.16 -25.18 10.24
C GLY A 76 2.13 -26.28 9.82
N ILE A 77 3.31 -25.87 9.41
CA ILE A 77 4.42 -26.72 8.98
C ILE A 77 5.36 -26.89 10.17
N VAL A 78 5.79 -28.12 10.47
CA VAL A 78 6.85 -28.34 11.45
C VAL A 78 8.15 -27.72 10.91
N VAL A 79 8.65 -26.67 11.57
CA VAL A 79 9.86 -25.94 11.16
C VAL A 79 11.06 -26.24 12.06
N ARG A 80 10.82 -26.84 13.22
CA ARG A 80 11.86 -27.30 14.14
C ARG A 80 11.46 -28.59 14.85
N SER A 81 12.41 -29.51 14.98
CA SER A 81 12.21 -30.85 15.55
C SER A 81 13.48 -31.32 16.25
N GLU A 82 13.50 -31.26 17.59
CA GLU A 82 14.71 -31.50 18.39
C GLU A 82 14.49 -32.54 19.48
N PHE A 83 15.44 -33.48 19.59
CA PHE A 83 15.48 -34.48 20.66
C PHE A 83 16.34 -33.98 21.82
N ASN A 84 15.69 -33.65 22.94
CA ASN A 84 16.32 -33.23 24.19
C ASN A 84 16.26 -34.37 25.21
N GLY A 85 17.17 -35.34 25.07
CA GLY A 85 17.16 -36.56 25.86
C GLY A 85 15.94 -37.42 25.50
N ALA A 86 15.01 -37.56 26.44
CA ALA A 86 13.75 -38.25 26.22
C ALA A 86 12.70 -37.35 25.55
N ALA A 87 12.74 -36.04 25.79
CA ALA A 87 11.73 -35.10 25.29
C ALA A 87 11.96 -34.79 23.81
N TRP A 88 10.89 -34.79 23.01
CA TRP A 88 10.91 -34.31 21.63
C TRP A 88 10.24 -32.94 21.57
N ALA A 89 11.05 -31.89 21.47
CA ALA A 89 10.58 -30.51 21.30
C ALA A 89 10.25 -30.25 19.82
N VAL A 90 9.10 -29.65 19.56
CA VAL A 90 8.63 -29.33 18.21
C VAL A 90 8.14 -27.89 18.14
N GLU A 91 8.40 -27.26 17.01
CA GLU A 91 7.82 -25.97 16.62
C GLU A 91 7.22 -26.09 15.22
N ALA A 92 5.98 -25.65 15.09
CA ALA A 92 5.30 -25.50 13.83
C ALA A 92 4.91 -24.03 13.60
N SER A 93 4.96 -23.59 12.35
CA SER A 93 4.65 -22.23 11.92
C SER A 93 3.54 -22.23 10.88
N GLY A 94 2.67 -21.22 10.91
CA GLY A 94 1.60 -21.02 9.93
C GLY A 94 2.14 -20.95 8.50
N PHE A 95 1.28 -21.24 7.51
CA PHE A 95 1.69 -21.44 6.12
C PHE A 95 2.33 -20.19 5.52
N THR A 96 1.94 -18.99 5.96
CA THR A 96 2.50 -17.71 5.48
C THR A 96 3.97 -17.50 5.84
N SER A 97 4.58 -18.36 6.67
CA SER A 97 6.04 -18.35 6.86
C SER A 97 6.80 -19.03 5.72
N TYR A 98 6.17 -19.93 4.96
CA TYR A 98 6.83 -20.75 3.93
C TYR A 98 7.53 -19.95 2.82
N PRO A 99 6.97 -18.81 2.31
CA PRO A 99 7.65 -18.03 1.28
C PRO A 99 8.95 -17.35 1.72
N ALA A 100 9.23 -17.26 3.02
CA ALA A 100 10.44 -16.63 3.52
C ALA A 100 11.68 -17.46 3.17
N GLY A 101 12.67 -16.82 2.56
CA GLY A 101 13.88 -17.45 2.02
C GLY A 101 13.72 -17.99 0.60
N LEU A 102 12.52 -18.04 0.03
CA LEU A 102 12.31 -18.53 -1.34
C LEU A 102 12.54 -17.41 -2.36
N PRO A 103 13.51 -17.56 -3.28
CA PRO A 103 13.73 -16.57 -4.33
C PRO A 103 12.60 -16.64 -5.37
N PHE A 104 12.09 -15.48 -5.78
CA PHE A 104 11.13 -15.39 -6.87
C PHE A 104 11.85 -15.67 -8.20
N GLY A 105 11.62 -16.85 -8.78
CA GLY A 105 12.16 -17.27 -10.07
C GLY A 105 11.25 -16.97 -11.28
N GLY A 106 10.14 -16.27 -11.07
CA GLY A 106 9.19 -15.91 -12.12
C GLY A 106 9.50 -14.58 -12.80
N ASN A 107 8.55 -14.09 -13.60
CA ASN A 107 8.59 -12.74 -14.16
C ASN A 107 7.19 -12.11 -14.06
N ILE A 108 7.07 -11.05 -13.27
CA ILE A 108 5.89 -10.21 -13.20
C ILE A 108 6.28 -8.85 -13.77
N SER A 109 5.51 -8.36 -14.74
CA SER A 109 5.65 -7.00 -15.27
C SER A 109 4.27 -6.51 -15.66
N ALA A 110 3.70 -5.63 -14.84
CA ALA A 110 2.33 -5.17 -15.03
C ALA A 110 2.17 -3.68 -14.69
N VAL A 111 1.37 -2.99 -15.49
CA VAL A 111 0.92 -1.63 -15.24
C VAL A 111 -0.50 -1.70 -14.67
N GLY A 112 -0.72 -1.02 -13.55
CA GLY A 112 -1.99 -0.98 -12.85
C GLY A 112 -2.42 -2.30 -12.22
N ILE A 113 -1.48 -3.16 -11.78
CA ILE A 113 -1.82 -4.40 -11.07
C ILE A 113 -2.32 -4.10 -9.65
N ASP A 114 -3.32 -4.84 -9.18
CA ASP A 114 -3.75 -4.78 -7.79
C ASP A 114 -2.67 -5.41 -6.87
N PRO A 115 -2.29 -4.78 -5.76
CA PRO A 115 -1.43 -5.38 -4.74
C PRO A 115 -1.87 -6.77 -4.27
N ALA A 116 -3.18 -7.01 -4.10
CA ALA A 116 -3.70 -8.34 -3.75
C ALA A 116 -3.57 -9.34 -4.91
N ASP A 117 -3.67 -8.87 -6.17
CA ASP A 117 -3.38 -9.70 -7.35
C ASP A 117 -1.90 -10.04 -7.45
N ALA A 118 -1.00 -9.10 -7.17
CA ALA A 118 0.44 -9.32 -7.12
C ALA A 118 0.81 -10.32 -6.01
N PHE A 119 0.21 -10.18 -4.82
CA PHE A 119 0.36 -11.11 -3.70
C PHE A 119 -0.05 -12.53 -4.12
N ARG A 120 -1.22 -12.67 -4.76
CA ARG A 120 -1.71 -13.95 -5.27
C ARG A 120 -0.81 -14.53 -6.36
N ALA A 121 -0.25 -13.71 -7.24
CA ALA A 121 0.68 -14.17 -8.27
C ALA A 121 1.99 -14.73 -7.67
N ILE A 122 2.56 -14.05 -6.67
CA ILE A 122 3.76 -14.53 -5.96
C ILE A 122 3.46 -15.82 -5.21
N TRP A 123 2.32 -15.90 -4.50
CA TRP A 123 1.93 -17.13 -3.80
C TRP A 123 1.66 -18.29 -4.78
N SER A 124 1.02 -18.01 -5.91
CA SER A 124 0.82 -19.00 -6.96
C SER A 124 2.16 -19.53 -7.48
N TYR A 125 3.18 -18.67 -7.62
CA TYR A 125 4.53 -19.11 -7.97
C TYR A 125 5.11 -20.04 -6.89
N VAL A 126 5.02 -19.67 -5.61
CA VAL A 126 5.50 -20.51 -4.50
C VAL A 126 4.89 -21.92 -4.55
N GLN A 127 3.58 -22.04 -4.78
CA GLN A 127 2.92 -23.35 -4.88
C GLN A 127 3.19 -24.11 -6.17
N THR A 128 3.75 -23.48 -7.20
CA THR A 128 4.17 -24.17 -8.44
C THR A 128 5.59 -24.74 -8.37
N ASN A 129 6.36 -24.37 -7.35
CA ASN A 129 7.67 -24.97 -7.12
C ASN A 129 7.50 -26.48 -6.83
N GLU A 130 8.50 -27.27 -7.24
CA GLU A 130 8.57 -28.69 -6.90
C GLU A 130 8.45 -28.85 -5.38
N ASP A 131 7.54 -29.73 -4.95
CA ASP A 131 7.22 -29.99 -3.55
C ASP A 131 6.79 -28.75 -2.72
N GLY A 132 6.37 -27.66 -3.38
CA GLY A 132 5.99 -26.39 -2.73
C GLY A 132 4.48 -26.14 -2.59
N ASN A 133 3.65 -27.05 -3.08
CA ASN A 133 2.20 -26.87 -3.06
C ASN A 133 1.58 -27.21 -1.70
N LEU A 134 1.30 -26.17 -0.89
CA LEU A 134 0.62 -26.30 0.41
C LEU A 134 -0.91 -26.40 0.30
N GLY A 135 -1.49 -26.31 -0.90
CA GLY A 135 -2.94 -26.30 -1.07
C GLY A 135 -3.64 -25.07 -0.46
N LEU A 136 -2.89 -23.99 -0.16
CA LEU A 136 -3.45 -22.76 0.37
C LEU A 136 -4.16 -21.98 -0.75
N VAL A 137 -5.44 -21.71 -0.54
CA VAL A 137 -6.26 -20.91 -1.46
C VAL A 137 -6.40 -19.50 -0.90
N ILE A 138 -5.97 -18.50 -1.66
CA ILE A 138 -6.11 -17.09 -1.28
C ILE A 138 -7.45 -16.54 -1.77
N ASP A 139 -8.13 -15.79 -0.90
CA ASP A 139 -9.39 -15.11 -1.21
C ASP A 139 -9.27 -14.15 -2.41
N PRO A 140 -10.32 -14.03 -3.27
CA PRO A 140 -10.28 -13.20 -4.47
C PRO A 140 -10.46 -11.69 -4.21
N THR A 141 -10.44 -11.23 -2.95
CA THR A 141 -10.52 -9.81 -2.58
C THR A 141 -9.53 -8.97 -3.39
N THR A 142 -10.01 -7.79 -3.79
CA THR A 142 -9.25 -6.77 -4.53
C THR A 142 -9.23 -5.47 -3.74
N THR A 143 -8.28 -4.61 -4.08
CA THR A 143 -8.10 -3.28 -3.51
C THR A 143 -8.40 -2.21 -4.59
N PRO A 144 -8.60 -0.94 -4.23
CA PRO A 144 -8.68 0.16 -5.19
C PRO A 144 -7.30 0.68 -5.62
N VAL A 145 -6.20 0.10 -5.08
CA VAL A 145 -4.83 0.55 -5.35
C VAL A 145 -4.30 -0.12 -6.61
N ARG A 146 -3.53 0.61 -7.42
CA ARG A 146 -2.96 0.12 -8.67
C ARG A 146 -1.46 0.40 -8.70
N LEU A 147 -0.65 -0.66 -8.81
CA LEU A 147 0.81 -0.62 -8.89
C LEU A 147 1.27 -0.54 -10.34
N GLY A 148 2.37 0.16 -10.57
CA GLY A 148 2.93 0.38 -11.91
C GLY A 148 2.24 1.53 -12.66
N LYS A 149 3.04 2.43 -13.25
CA LYS A 149 2.58 3.63 -13.95
C LYS A 149 2.50 3.39 -15.46
N PRO A 150 1.43 3.85 -16.13
CA PRO A 150 1.32 3.77 -17.58
C PRO A 150 2.32 4.71 -18.27
N ALA A 151 2.62 4.40 -19.53
CA ALA A 151 3.42 5.28 -20.38
C ALA A 151 2.70 6.61 -20.62
N GLU A 152 3.45 7.71 -20.58
CA GLU A 152 2.95 9.03 -20.96
C GLU A 152 3.33 9.32 -22.42
N LYS A 153 2.34 9.64 -23.26
CA LYS A 153 2.62 10.10 -24.63
C LYS A 153 3.27 11.49 -24.60
N ALA A 154 4.06 11.82 -25.62
CA ALA A 154 4.55 13.18 -25.79
C ALA A 154 3.37 14.16 -25.90
N TYR A 155 3.47 15.31 -25.24
CA TYR A 155 2.44 16.35 -25.24
C TYR A 155 3.05 17.74 -25.38
N GLN A 156 2.23 18.71 -25.77
CA GLN A 156 2.65 20.11 -25.87
C GLN A 156 2.55 20.79 -24.52
N GLU A 157 3.54 21.58 -24.18
CA GLU A 157 3.57 22.48 -23.02
C GLU A 157 3.65 23.93 -23.49
N VAL A 158 3.06 24.82 -22.69
CA VAL A 158 3.12 26.27 -22.88
C VAL A 158 3.70 26.92 -21.62
N GLN A 159 4.44 28.02 -21.77
CA GLN A 159 5.01 28.72 -20.62
C GLN A 159 4.04 29.76 -20.05
N ILE A 160 3.55 29.54 -18.82
CA ILE A 160 2.63 30.43 -18.10
C ILE A 160 3.28 30.82 -16.77
N GLY A 161 3.40 32.11 -16.48
CA GLY A 161 3.97 32.59 -15.21
C GLY A 161 5.44 32.18 -14.97
N GLY A 162 6.16 31.76 -16.01
CA GLY A 162 7.53 31.25 -15.93
C GLY A 162 7.62 29.71 -15.92
N ASP A 163 6.53 29.01 -15.61
CA ASP A 163 6.47 27.56 -15.55
C ASP A 163 5.95 26.95 -16.87
N TRP A 164 6.48 25.79 -17.23
CA TRP A 164 5.96 25.00 -18.33
C TRP A 164 4.81 24.13 -17.84
N VAL A 165 3.64 24.32 -18.43
CA VAL A 165 2.41 23.61 -18.08
C VAL A 165 1.83 22.92 -19.31
N PRO A 166 1.15 21.77 -19.17
CA PRO A 166 0.49 21.10 -20.29
C PRO A 166 -0.45 22.06 -21.03
N LYS A 167 -0.31 22.16 -22.35
CA LYS A 167 -1.16 23.03 -23.19
C LYS A 167 -2.65 22.70 -23.01
N SER A 168 -2.98 21.44 -22.78
CA SER A 168 -4.34 20.96 -22.54
C SER A 168 -4.96 21.43 -21.22
N SER A 169 -4.15 21.83 -20.23
CA SER A 169 -4.63 22.33 -18.94
C SER A 169 -4.81 23.85 -18.90
N VAL A 170 -4.48 24.55 -19.99
CA VAL A 170 -4.54 26.02 -20.06
C VAL A 170 -5.70 26.43 -20.96
N PRO A 171 -6.61 27.31 -20.51
CA PRO A 171 -7.64 27.88 -21.37
C PRO A 171 -7.03 28.57 -22.59
N ALA A 172 -7.58 28.34 -23.78
CA ALA A 172 -7.05 28.92 -25.02
C ALA A 172 -6.96 30.46 -24.98
N SER A 173 -7.82 31.13 -24.21
CA SER A 173 -7.79 32.59 -24.00
C SER A 173 -6.54 33.10 -23.29
N GLN A 174 -5.78 32.23 -22.59
CA GLN A 174 -4.53 32.58 -21.92
C GLN A 174 -3.29 32.31 -22.80
N ILE A 175 -3.47 31.67 -23.96
CA ILE A 175 -2.39 31.32 -24.87
C ILE A 175 -2.38 32.34 -26.01
N ILE A 176 -1.33 33.14 -26.09
CA ILE A 176 -1.14 34.07 -27.20
C ILE A 176 -0.54 33.29 -28.38
N PRO A 177 -1.20 33.23 -29.55
CA PRO A 177 -0.73 32.43 -30.69
C PRO A 177 0.64 32.87 -31.20
N ASN A 178 1.51 31.91 -31.54
CA ASN A 178 2.76 32.18 -32.26
C ASN A 178 2.52 32.36 -33.76
N ALA A 179 1.83 33.45 -34.14
CA ALA A 179 1.48 33.70 -35.53
C ALA A 179 2.71 33.90 -36.43
N ALA A 180 2.77 33.15 -37.53
CA ALA A 180 3.77 33.30 -38.57
C ALA A 180 3.14 33.11 -39.96
N ALA A 181 3.51 33.99 -40.90
CA ALA A 181 3.05 33.93 -42.28
C ALA A 181 4.15 34.45 -43.23
N LYS A 182 4.00 34.21 -44.53
CA LYS A 182 4.91 34.76 -45.53
C LYS A 182 4.34 36.02 -46.15
N LEU A 183 5.20 36.98 -46.48
CA LEU A 183 4.84 38.10 -47.34
C LEU A 183 4.33 37.59 -48.68
N LYS A 184 3.16 38.10 -49.12
CA LYS A 184 2.63 37.81 -50.46
C LYS A 184 3.48 38.50 -51.53
N ASP A 185 3.76 39.78 -51.30
CA ASP A 185 4.49 40.66 -52.20
C ASP A 185 5.65 41.33 -51.43
N GLY A 186 6.70 41.75 -52.13
CA GLY A 186 7.81 42.47 -51.52
C GLY A 186 7.39 43.85 -50.99
N ILE A 187 8.08 44.36 -49.98
CA ILE A 187 7.84 45.67 -49.36
C ILE A 187 9.11 46.52 -49.37
N THR A 188 8.96 47.84 -49.51
CA THR A 188 10.07 48.81 -49.41
C THR A 188 10.28 49.25 -47.96
N ALA A 189 11.38 49.94 -47.65
CA ALA A 189 11.64 50.47 -46.30
C ALA A 189 10.61 51.52 -45.81
N SER A 190 9.83 52.13 -46.72
CA SER A 190 8.81 53.13 -46.42
C SER A 190 7.37 52.57 -46.40
N ALA A 191 7.18 51.26 -46.61
CA ALA A 191 5.85 50.67 -46.69
C ALA A 191 5.06 50.83 -45.37
N THR A 192 3.83 51.33 -45.47
CA THR A 192 2.90 51.56 -44.36
C THR A 192 1.90 50.42 -44.14
N SER A 193 1.91 49.43 -45.04
CA SER A 193 1.15 48.18 -44.96
C SER A 193 1.94 47.03 -45.59
N LEU A 194 1.64 45.80 -45.18
CA LEU A 194 2.17 44.59 -45.81
C LEU A 194 1.05 43.56 -45.97
N THR A 195 1.09 42.77 -47.05
CA THR A 195 0.08 41.76 -47.33
C THR A 195 0.68 40.38 -47.10
N LEU A 196 0.01 39.56 -46.29
CA LEU A 196 0.40 38.18 -46.03
C LEU A 196 -0.22 37.24 -47.07
N LEU A 197 0.52 36.19 -47.44
CA LEU A 197 0.05 35.15 -48.37
C LEU A 197 -1.20 34.43 -47.81
N THR A 198 -1.12 34.09 -46.53
CA THR A 198 -2.23 33.59 -45.69
C THR A 198 -2.26 34.42 -44.41
N ILE A 199 -3.44 34.64 -43.83
CA ILE A 199 -3.52 35.41 -42.59
C ILE A 199 -2.94 34.65 -41.39
N GLY A 200 -2.90 33.32 -41.44
CA GLY A 200 -2.42 32.49 -40.33
C GLY A 200 -3.20 32.79 -39.04
N ASP A 201 -2.53 32.80 -37.90
CA ASP A 201 -3.12 33.17 -36.60
C ASP A 201 -3.06 34.69 -36.30
N PHE A 202 -2.64 35.54 -37.27
CA PHE A 202 -2.63 36.99 -37.05
C PHE A 202 -4.03 37.59 -36.91
N ASP A 203 -5.09 36.86 -37.27
CA ASP A 203 -6.48 37.25 -37.03
C ASP A 203 -6.95 37.05 -35.59
N LYS A 204 -6.19 36.31 -34.78
CA LYS A 204 -6.43 36.04 -33.36
C LYS A 204 -5.63 36.92 -32.41
N ILE A 205 -4.89 37.90 -32.94
CA ILE A 205 -4.04 38.80 -32.16
C ILE A 205 -4.61 40.21 -32.24
N ASP A 206 -4.92 40.79 -31.09
CA ASP A 206 -5.40 42.15 -30.99
C ASP A 206 -4.26 43.15 -31.26
N ALA A 207 -4.53 44.12 -32.13
CA ALA A 207 -3.62 45.22 -32.40
C ALA A 207 -3.68 46.29 -31.28
N PRO A 208 -2.58 47.01 -30.99
CA PRO A 208 -1.30 46.96 -31.70
C PRO A 208 -0.38 45.83 -31.22
N TYR A 209 0.39 45.26 -32.15
CA TYR A 209 1.37 44.22 -31.85
C TYR A 209 2.66 44.39 -32.67
N PHE A 210 3.69 43.61 -32.33
CA PHE A 210 4.98 43.64 -33.02
C PHE A 210 5.20 42.39 -33.86
N VAL A 211 5.81 42.56 -35.02
CA VAL A 211 6.27 41.45 -35.87
C VAL A 211 7.74 41.62 -36.21
N THR A 212 8.41 40.51 -36.50
CA THR A 212 9.76 40.50 -37.06
C THR A 212 9.73 40.02 -38.50
N ILE A 213 10.53 40.68 -39.34
CA ILE A 213 10.75 40.31 -40.74
C ILE A 213 12.27 40.33 -40.96
N GLY A 214 12.88 39.15 -41.10
CA GLY A 214 14.34 39.05 -41.02
C GLY A 214 14.85 39.54 -39.67
N SER A 215 15.70 40.59 -39.68
CA SER A 215 16.20 41.28 -38.49
C SER A 215 15.43 42.57 -38.13
N GLU A 216 14.44 42.97 -38.94
CA GLU A 216 13.65 44.18 -38.69
C GLU A 216 12.48 43.88 -37.74
N THR A 217 12.24 44.78 -36.78
CA THR A 217 11.03 44.78 -35.95
C THR A 217 10.06 45.84 -36.47
N VAL A 218 8.79 45.47 -36.62
CA VAL A 218 7.73 46.35 -37.14
C VAL A 218 6.56 46.37 -36.17
N ARG A 219 6.09 47.55 -35.79
CA ARG A 219 4.83 47.71 -35.04
C ARG A 219 3.66 47.74 -36.02
N VAL A 220 2.65 46.93 -35.77
CA VAL A 220 1.41 46.84 -36.55
C VAL A 220 0.28 47.49 -35.74
N ALA A 221 -0.41 48.46 -36.32
CA ALA A 221 -1.50 49.18 -35.63
C ALA A 221 -2.89 48.59 -35.92
N GLY A 222 -3.04 47.84 -37.00
CA GLY A 222 -4.32 47.22 -37.36
C GLY A 222 -4.19 46.20 -38.48
N ARG A 223 -5.34 45.67 -38.90
CA ARG A 223 -5.45 44.67 -39.96
C ARG A 223 -6.70 44.92 -40.78
N SER A 224 -6.60 44.65 -42.09
CA SER A 224 -7.74 44.52 -42.99
C SER A 224 -7.55 43.26 -43.85
N GLY A 225 -8.38 42.24 -43.63
CA GLY A 225 -8.23 40.95 -44.31
C GLY A 225 -6.88 40.30 -44.03
N LYS A 226 -6.07 40.09 -45.09
CA LYS A 226 -4.70 39.57 -45.04
C LYS A 226 -3.62 40.66 -44.93
N THR A 227 -4.03 41.93 -44.94
CA THR A 227 -3.12 43.08 -44.96
C THR A 227 -2.97 43.63 -43.55
N LEU A 228 -1.73 43.68 -43.07
CA LEU A 228 -1.37 44.35 -41.83
C LEU A 228 -1.16 45.84 -42.14
N THR A 229 -1.76 46.73 -41.35
CA THR A 229 -1.86 48.16 -41.64
C THR A 229 -1.30 49.03 -40.51
N GLY A 230 -1.01 50.28 -40.83
CA GLY A 230 -0.46 51.26 -39.88
C GLY A 230 0.91 50.85 -39.36
N LEU A 231 1.77 50.38 -40.27
CA LEU A 231 3.10 49.89 -39.91
C LEU A 231 4.00 51.03 -39.43
N THR A 232 4.64 50.84 -38.28
CA THR A 232 5.84 51.61 -37.90
C THR A 232 7.06 50.72 -38.16
N ARG A 233 7.80 51.04 -39.23
CA ARG A 233 8.98 50.30 -39.69
C ARG A 233 10.21 50.61 -38.84
N GLY A 234 11.18 49.69 -38.80
CA GLY A 234 12.42 49.87 -38.04
C GLY A 234 12.18 50.24 -36.56
N TYR A 235 11.22 49.59 -35.92
CA TYR A 235 10.82 49.92 -34.55
C TYR A 235 11.94 49.59 -33.55
N GLY A 236 12.07 50.40 -32.50
CA GLY A 236 13.08 50.23 -31.47
C GLY A 236 14.50 50.47 -31.99
N SER A 237 15.37 49.47 -31.83
CA SER A 237 16.76 49.50 -32.30
C SER A 237 16.97 48.86 -33.68
N SER A 238 15.90 48.46 -34.36
CA SER A 238 15.99 47.87 -35.71
C SER A 238 15.96 48.96 -36.79
N SER A 239 16.36 48.63 -38.03
CA SER A 239 16.33 49.57 -39.16
C SER A 239 15.31 49.12 -40.21
N ALA A 240 14.60 50.06 -40.81
CA ALA A 240 13.65 49.78 -41.87
C ALA A 240 14.38 49.31 -43.14
N ALA A 241 14.01 48.14 -43.65
CA ALA A 241 14.66 47.53 -44.82
C ALA A 241 13.63 47.08 -45.87
N PRO A 242 13.99 46.99 -47.16
CA PRO A 242 13.17 46.26 -48.11
C PRO A 242 13.18 44.75 -47.81
N HIS A 243 12.04 44.08 -47.98
CA HIS A 243 11.91 42.63 -47.83
C HIS A 243 11.26 42.01 -49.06
N ASN A 244 11.73 40.84 -49.47
CA ASN A 244 11.21 40.14 -50.64
C ASN A 244 9.90 39.39 -50.34
N ALA A 245 9.12 39.13 -51.39
CA ALA A 245 8.01 38.20 -51.31
C ALA A 245 8.49 36.84 -50.79
N GLY A 246 7.66 36.15 -50.00
CA GLY A 246 8.01 34.87 -49.39
C GLY A 246 8.80 34.95 -48.08
N THR A 247 9.32 36.12 -47.68
CA THR A 247 9.98 36.29 -46.38
C THR A 247 8.99 36.11 -45.23
N TYR A 248 9.42 35.46 -44.16
CA TYR A 248 8.59 35.24 -42.97
C TYR A 248 8.36 36.53 -42.18
N VAL A 249 7.10 36.75 -41.83
CA VAL A 249 6.61 37.71 -40.84
C VAL A 249 6.20 36.92 -39.60
N ARG A 250 6.85 37.16 -38.47
CA ARG A 250 6.62 36.43 -37.22
C ARG A 250 6.15 37.36 -36.12
N PHE A 251 5.03 37.07 -35.47
CA PHE A 251 4.59 37.80 -34.30
C PHE A 251 5.62 37.70 -33.17
N THR A 252 5.82 38.82 -32.47
CA THR A 252 6.73 38.93 -31.32
C THR A 252 5.88 39.04 -30.06
N GLY A 253 5.89 37.99 -29.24
CA GLY A 253 5.11 37.93 -27.99
C GLY A 253 4.15 36.75 -27.87
N GLY A 254 4.23 35.76 -28.77
CA GLY A 254 3.45 34.53 -28.62
C GLY A 254 3.94 33.73 -27.41
N THR A 255 3.04 32.97 -26.80
CA THR A 255 3.36 32.14 -25.64
C THR A 255 4.35 31.05 -26.07
N PRO A 256 5.53 30.92 -25.42
CA PRO A 256 6.48 29.87 -25.76
C PRO A 256 5.84 28.49 -25.65
N GLU A 257 6.03 27.65 -26.67
CA GLU A 257 5.58 26.26 -26.70
C GLU A 257 6.76 25.30 -26.81
N ARG A 258 6.66 24.11 -26.20
CA ARG A 258 7.62 23.02 -26.39
C ARG A 258 6.93 21.67 -26.35
N THR A 259 7.57 20.66 -26.90
CA THR A 259 7.12 19.26 -26.77
C THR A 259 7.77 18.64 -25.55
N ALA A 260 6.98 18.25 -24.55
CA ALA A 260 7.42 17.35 -23.50
C ALA A 260 7.64 15.94 -24.11
N PRO A 261 8.78 15.28 -23.82
CA PRO A 261 9.06 13.96 -24.36
C PRO A 261 8.07 12.92 -23.81
N ALA A 262 7.82 11.87 -24.58
CA ALA A 262 7.11 10.71 -24.08
C ALA A 262 7.92 10.06 -22.93
N LYS A 263 7.23 9.53 -21.92
CA LYS A 263 7.84 8.71 -20.86
C LYS A 263 7.41 7.25 -21.03
N PRO A 264 8.34 6.30 -20.92
CA PRO A 264 7.99 4.88 -20.94
C PRO A 264 7.13 4.53 -19.72
N ALA A 265 6.43 3.40 -19.78
CA ALA A 265 5.72 2.87 -18.62
C ALA A 265 6.72 2.43 -17.54
N GLU A 266 6.32 2.54 -16.28
CA GLU A 266 7.06 2.05 -15.12
C GLU A 266 6.23 0.93 -14.47
N PRO A 267 6.23 -0.31 -15.01
CA PRO A 267 5.43 -1.40 -14.45
C PRO A 267 5.90 -1.79 -13.04
N TYR A 268 5.00 -2.35 -12.25
CA TYR A 268 5.41 -3.18 -11.12
C TYR A 268 6.13 -4.39 -11.69
N ALA A 269 7.39 -4.59 -11.27
CA ALA A 269 8.27 -5.59 -11.86
C ALA A 269 8.92 -6.44 -10.76
N LEU A 270 8.79 -7.76 -10.91
CA LEU A 270 9.58 -8.75 -10.19
C LEU A 270 10.20 -9.66 -11.22
N ALA A 271 11.53 -9.62 -11.34
CA ALA A 271 12.24 -10.44 -12.30
C ALA A 271 13.11 -11.48 -11.60
N TRP A 272 13.18 -12.67 -12.20
CA TRP A 272 13.93 -13.80 -11.66
C TRP A 272 15.41 -13.51 -11.37
N TRP A 273 16.03 -12.60 -12.13
CA TRP A 273 17.44 -12.23 -11.94
C TRP A 273 17.68 -11.34 -10.72
N ASP A 274 16.63 -10.71 -10.17
CA ASP A 274 16.73 -9.93 -8.93
C ASP A 274 16.68 -10.84 -7.69
N ALA A 275 16.25 -12.10 -7.86
CA ALA A 275 16.12 -13.10 -6.81
C ALA A 275 15.42 -12.57 -5.55
N ALA A 276 14.39 -11.75 -5.74
CA ALA A 276 13.64 -11.14 -4.64
C ALA A 276 13.05 -12.23 -3.72
N ASP A 277 13.19 -12.04 -2.41
CA ASP A 277 12.61 -12.94 -1.42
C ASP A 277 11.08 -12.86 -1.44
N CYS A 278 10.41 -14.00 -1.66
CA CYS A 278 8.96 -14.04 -1.81
C CYS A 278 8.25 -13.59 -0.53
N GLY A 279 8.68 -14.07 0.65
CA GLY A 279 8.09 -13.67 1.94
C GLY A 279 8.19 -12.18 2.21
N SER A 280 9.37 -11.59 1.98
CA SER A 280 9.60 -10.16 2.14
C SER A 280 8.73 -9.35 1.19
N GLU A 281 8.55 -9.79 -0.05
CA GLU A 281 7.75 -9.06 -1.03
C GLU A 281 6.25 -9.14 -0.76
N LEU A 282 5.76 -10.31 -0.32
CA LEU A 282 4.39 -10.45 0.18
C LEU A 282 4.14 -9.50 1.37
N GLY A 283 5.09 -9.40 2.29
CA GLY A 283 5.05 -8.46 3.42
C GLY A 283 5.02 -7.00 2.96
N LYS A 284 5.86 -6.62 1.98
CA LYS A 284 5.85 -5.26 1.41
C LYS A 284 4.51 -4.93 0.74
N LEU A 285 3.94 -5.83 -0.05
CA LEU A 285 2.66 -5.59 -0.72
C LEU A 285 1.53 -5.32 0.28
N ALA A 286 1.49 -6.08 1.38
CA ALA A 286 0.52 -5.89 2.46
C ALA A 286 0.77 -4.60 3.26
N GLN A 287 2.01 -4.15 3.38
CA GLN A 287 2.35 -2.89 4.06
C GLN A 287 2.09 -1.66 3.20
N GLU A 288 2.52 -1.67 1.94
CA GLU A 288 2.36 -0.57 1.00
C GLU A 288 0.88 -0.33 0.73
N THR A 289 0.09 -1.40 0.62
CA THR A 289 -1.36 -1.32 0.49
C THR A 289 -1.97 -2.06 1.67
N PRO A 290 -2.39 -1.34 2.74
CA PRO A 290 -2.79 -1.94 4.00
C PRO A 290 -4.09 -2.72 3.85
N PHE A 291 -3.99 -3.93 3.31
CA PHE A 291 -4.97 -4.99 3.45
C PHE A 291 -4.46 -5.95 4.52
N ASP A 292 -5.38 -6.53 5.26
CA ASP A 292 -5.03 -7.58 6.21
C ASP A 292 -5.13 -8.94 5.57
N PHE A 293 -4.43 -9.91 6.14
CA PHE A 293 -4.69 -11.31 5.88
C PHE A 293 -4.71 -12.17 7.14
N ALA A 294 -5.38 -13.31 7.09
CA ALA A 294 -5.41 -14.29 8.16
C ALA A 294 -5.52 -15.71 7.59
N GLU A 295 -4.78 -16.63 8.18
CA GLU A 295 -4.84 -18.05 7.85
C GLU A 295 -6.05 -18.72 8.50
N GLU A 296 -6.74 -19.56 7.73
CA GLU A 296 -7.85 -20.38 8.18
C GLU A 296 -7.68 -21.82 7.70
N HIS A 297 -8.02 -22.75 8.59
CA HIS A 297 -7.98 -24.18 8.31
C HIS A 297 -9.28 -24.81 8.78
N THR A 298 -9.90 -25.61 7.93
CA THR A 298 -11.21 -26.21 8.22
C THR A 298 -11.29 -27.62 7.66
N TRP A 299 -12.03 -28.50 8.32
CA TRP A 299 -12.39 -29.79 7.74
C TRP A 299 -13.22 -29.60 6.44
N ALA A 300 -12.85 -30.34 5.40
CA ALA A 300 -13.53 -30.43 4.12
C ALA A 300 -13.73 -31.90 3.75
N GLY A 301 -14.68 -32.56 4.44
CA GLY A 301 -14.76 -34.03 4.43
C GLY A 301 -13.62 -34.62 5.26
N ASP A 302 -12.86 -35.54 4.68
CA ASP A 302 -11.72 -36.21 5.33
C ASP A 302 -10.38 -35.50 5.11
N GLU A 303 -10.39 -34.35 4.43
CA GLU A 303 -9.23 -33.49 4.16
C GLU A 303 -9.34 -32.17 4.91
N VAL A 304 -8.21 -31.47 5.06
CA VAL A 304 -8.18 -30.11 5.61
C VAL A 304 -8.06 -29.13 4.46
N ALA A 305 -9.00 -28.19 4.37
CA ALA A 305 -8.90 -27.06 3.45
C ALA A 305 -8.14 -25.92 4.10
N HIS A 306 -7.18 -25.33 3.37
CA HIS A 306 -6.41 -24.18 3.81
C HIS A 306 -6.82 -22.94 3.02
N ARG A 307 -7.14 -21.85 3.72
CA ARG A 307 -7.49 -20.57 3.10
C ARG A 307 -6.69 -19.44 3.72
N LEU A 308 -6.22 -18.52 2.88
CA LEU A 308 -5.76 -17.21 3.30
C LEU A 308 -6.83 -16.17 2.99
N ARG A 309 -7.50 -15.67 4.03
CA ARG A 309 -8.44 -14.56 3.86
C ARG A 309 -7.68 -13.27 3.71
N ILE A 310 -8.07 -12.47 2.72
CA ILE A 310 -7.62 -11.09 2.57
C ILE A 310 -8.80 -10.18 2.90
N GLY A 311 -8.57 -9.11 3.64
CA GLY A 311 -9.57 -8.09 3.94
C GLY A 311 -9.07 -6.69 3.60
N TYR A 312 -9.82 -5.97 2.78
CA TYR A 312 -9.57 -4.57 2.47
C TYR A 312 -10.78 -3.70 2.85
N PRO A 313 -10.57 -2.53 3.48
CA PRO A 313 -9.29 -1.97 3.92
C PRO A 313 -8.71 -2.67 5.16
N ARG A 314 -9.42 -3.64 5.74
CA ARG A 314 -8.98 -4.43 6.90
C ARG A 314 -9.83 -5.69 7.06
N LEU A 315 -9.38 -6.65 7.88
CA LEU A 315 -10.19 -7.77 8.36
C LEU A 315 -10.95 -7.41 9.65
N GLY A 316 -11.90 -8.28 10.03
CA GLY A 316 -12.67 -8.18 11.26
C GLY A 316 -13.73 -7.08 11.26
N ARG A 317 -14.48 -7.02 12.35
CA ARG A 317 -15.59 -6.08 12.55
C ARG A 317 -15.63 -5.58 13.98
N ARG A 318 -16.44 -4.55 14.23
CA ARG A 318 -16.73 -4.11 15.59
C ARG A 318 -17.62 -5.14 16.30
N ARG A 319 -17.22 -5.55 17.49
CA ARG A 319 -17.88 -6.57 18.32
C ARG A 319 -18.54 -5.93 19.52
N ASP A 320 -19.75 -5.44 19.33
CA ASP A 320 -20.61 -4.97 20.42
C ASP A 320 -21.34 -6.15 21.13
N ASP A 321 -21.23 -7.36 20.58
CA ASP A 321 -21.79 -8.61 21.09
C ASP A 321 -20.89 -9.32 22.12
N LEU A 322 -19.61 -8.94 22.21
CA LEU A 322 -18.65 -9.49 23.16
C LEU A 322 -18.32 -8.46 24.23
N ALA A 323 -18.09 -8.92 25.47
CA ALA A 323 -17.66 -8.06 26.56
C ALA A 323 -16.33 -8.54 27.15
N PHE A 324 -15.38 -7.63 27.32
CA PHE A 324 -14.08 -7.87 27.93
C PHE A 324 -13.91 -6.92 29.11
N GLU A 325 -14.14 -7.43 30.32
CA GLU A 325 -14.21 -6.62 31.54
C GLU A 325 -13.27 -7.18 32.62
N GLN A 326 -12.46 -6.29 33.20
CA GLN A 326 -11.59 -6.62 34.33
C GLN A 326 -12.40 -7.02 35.54
N GLY A 327 -12.04 -8.16 36.14
CA GLY A 327 -12.77 -8.75 37.26
C GLY A 327 -13.98 -9.60 36.85
N VAL A 328 -14.32 -9.67 35.55
CA VAL A 328 -15.34 -10.59 35.01
C VAL A 328 -14.67 -11.70 34.20
N ASN A 329 -14.05 -11.34 33.08
CA ASN A 329 -13.39 -12.31 32.19
C ASN A 329 -11.97 -11.91 31.81
N ILE A 330 -11.51 -10.70 32.10
CA ILE A 330 -10.08 -10.37 32.10
C ILE A 330 -9.52 -10.76 33.47
N VAL A 331 -8.57 -11.71 33.48
CA VAL A 331 -8.08 -12.38 34.70
C VAL A 331 -6.76 -11.84 35.24
N ALA A 332 -5.98 -11.15 34.40
CA ALA A 332 -4.76 -10.47 34.82
C ALA A 332 -5.00 -8.96 35.02
N PRO A 333 -4.25 -8.29 35.91
CA PRO A 333 -4.24 -6.83 35.97
C PRO A 333 -3.88 -6.24 34.60
N VAL A 334 -4.72 -5.33 34.11
CA VAL A 334 -4.48 -4.67 32.82
C VAL A 334 -3.33 -3.69 32.97
N VAL A 335 -2.25 -3.93 32.24
CA VAL A 335 -1.11 -3.02 32.16
C VAL A 335 -1.38 -2.02 31.06
N VAL A 336 -1.35 -0.73 31.42
CA VAL A 336 -1.44 0.36 30.47
C VAL A 336 -0.08 0.97 30.28
N GLN A 337 0.37 1.02 29.03
CA GLN A 337 1.53 1.82 28.68
C GLN A 337 1.08 3.24 28.38
N ARG A 338 1.75 4.21 29.02
CA ARG A 338 1.56 5.63 28.73
C ARG A 338 2.89 6.29 28.40
N ASP A 339 3.25 6.35 27.12
CA ASP A 339 4.46 7.01 26.63
C ASP A 339 4.13 8.13 25.64
N GLY A 340 4.65 9.32 25.92
CA GLY A 340 4.52 10.51 25.08
C GLY A 340 5.79 10.85 24.30
N GLY A 341 6.84 10.02 24.32
CA GLY A 341 8.09 10.27 23.62
C GLY A 341 7.89 10.49 22.12
N GLU A 342 7.10 9.61 21.49
CA GLU A 342 6.74 9.67 20.07
C GLU A 342 5.49 10.50 19.78
N PHE A 343 4.91 11.16 20.79
CA PHE A 343 3.67 11.90 20.65
C PHE A 343 3.79 12.99 19.58
N ALA A 344 2.84 12.98 18.66
CA ALA A 344 2.64 14.01 17.65
C ALA A 344 1.15 14.30 17.49
N ASN A 345 0.81 15.58 17.37
CA ASN A 345 -0.51 16.07 16.99
C ASN A 345 -0.46 16.90 15.70
N ALA A 346 0.68 16.86 15.02
CA ALA A 346 0.86 17.27 13.65
C ALA A 346 1.80 16.30 12.93
N ILE A 347 1.63 16.15 11.63
CA ILE A 347 2.53 15.37 10.79
C ILE A 347 2.90 16.16 9.54
N HIS A 348 4.17 16.09 9.17
CA HIS A 348 4.68 16.56 7.89
C HIS A 348 5.03 15.34 7.04
N GLY A 349 4.19 15.04 6.06
CA GLY A 349 4.35 13.90 5.15
C GLY A 349 5.14 14.28 3.91
N LEU A 350 6.14 13.47 3.55
CA LEU A 350 6.99 13.63 2.37
C LEU A 350 6.91 12.39 1.48
N GLY A 351 6.38 12.57 0.28
CA GLY A 351 6.25 11.55 -0.75
C GLY A 351 7.43 11.52 -1.73
N ALA A 352 7.18 10.93 -2.90
CA ALA A 352 8.06 10.91 -4.07
C ALA A 352 8.28 12.32 -4.64
N GLY A 353 9.38 12.47 -5.40
CA GLY A 353 9.76 13.71 -6.07
C GLY A 353 11.07 14.30 -5.56
N GLU A 354 11.58 15.30 -6.29
CA GLU A 354 12.86 15.95 -5.99
C GLU A 354 12.66 17.45 -5.77
N GLY A 355 13.38 18.00 -4.79
CA GLY A 355 13.34 19.43 -4.45
C GLY A 355 11.91 19.93 -4.21
N ARG A 356 11.51 20.98 -4.93
CA ARG A 356 10.17 21.59 -4.80
C ARG A 356 9.03 20.75 -5.37
N LYS A 357 9.33 19.67 -6.11
CA LYS A 357 8.33 18.78 -6.72
C LYS A 357 8.00 17.56 -5.85
N VAL A 358 8.53 17.50 -4.64
CA VAL A 358 8.16 16.47 -3.67
C VAL A 358 6.66 16.58 -3.38
N VAL A 359 5.97 15.45 -3.37
CA VAL A 359 4.59 15.35 -2.88
C VAL A 359 4.64 15.62 -1.37
N VAL A 360 3.91 16.62 -0.89
CA VAL A 360 3.91 17.00 0.54
C VAL A 360 2.48 17.02 1.05
N THR A 361 2.30 16.64 2.31
CA THR A 361 1.05 16.85 3.04
C THR A 361 1.36 17.30 4.47
N ASP A 362 0.53 18.18 5.02
CA ASP A 362 0.62 18.64 6.40
C ASP A 362 -0.72 18.39 7.08
N LEU A 363 -0.71 17.59 8.15
CA LEU A 363 -1.92 17.32 8.95
C LEU A 363 -1.72 17.81 10.37
N VAL A 364 -2.78 18.33 10.96
CA VAL A 364 -2.78 18.86 12.32
C VAL A 364 -4.12 18.54 12.95
N GLU A 365 -4.08 17.94 14.14
CA GLU A 365 -5.26 17.67 14.94
C GLU A 365 -5.13 18.34 16.31
N ARG A 366 -5.98 19.33 16.58
CA ARG A 366 -5.94 20.05 17.85
C ARG A 366 -6.57 19.22 18.94
N ASP A 367 -5.79 18.91 19.97
CA ASP A 367 -6.20 18.10 21.12
C ASP A 367 -6.02 18.83 22.46
N GLY A 368 -5.82 20.15 22.41
CA GLY A 368 -5.56 20.99 23.58
C GLY A 368 -4.11 20.92 24.10
N ARG A 369 -3.22 20.15 23.46
CA ARG A 369 -1.80 20.06 23.81
C ARG A 369 -0.95 20.94 22.89
N LEU A 370 0.31 21.19 23.29
CA LEU A 370 1.28 21.88 22.44
C LEU A 370 1.52 21.11 21.15
N ARG A 371 1.78 21.84 20.06
CA ARG A 371 2.05 21.21 18.75
C ARG A 371 3.38 20.45 18.80
N ARG A 372 3.34 19.16 18.46
CA ARG A 372 4.49 18.31 18.18
C ARG A 372 4.32 17.72 16.79
N THR A 373 5.27 18.02 15.91
CA THR A 373 5.24 17.57 14.52
C THR A 373 6.16 16.37 14.33
N ALA A 374 5.62 15.25 13.86
CA ALA A 374 6.41 14.13 13.36
C ALA A 374 6.62 14.25 11.84
N VAL A 375 7.72 13.71 11.33
CA VAL A 375 7.97 13.64 9.88
C VAL A 375 7.70 12.22 9.42
N PHE A 376 6.78 12.06 8.47
CA PHE A 376 6.50 10.79 7.81
C PHE A 376 7.07 10.85 6.39
N THR A 377 7.90 9.88 6.00
CA THR A 377 8.53 9.87 4.68
C THR A 377 8.30 8.54 3.98
N ASP A 378 7.75 8.59 2.77
CA ASP A 378 7.65 7.44 1.89
C ASP A 378 7.89 7.89 0.44
N LYS A 379 9.08 7.58 -0.08
CA LYS A 379 9.52 8.02 -1.42
C LYS A 379 8.85 7.25 -2.56
N THR A 380 8.08 6.22 -2.28
CA THR A 380 7.33 5.46 -3.28
C THR A 380 6.01 6.16 -3.64
N ILE A 381 5.47 6.98 -2.74
CA ILE A 381 4.14 7.58 -2.89
C ILE A 381 4.17 8.77 -3.82
N THR A 382 3.52 8.64 -4.97
CA THR A 382 3.49 9.68 -6.01
C THR A 382 2.23 10.54 -6.00
N THR A 383 1.26 10.27 -5.12
CA THR A 383 0.01 11.03 -5.03
C THR A 383 -0.22 11.62 -3.64
N THR A 384 -0.68 12.87 -3.60
CA THR A 384 -0.97 13.58 -2.33
C THR A 384 -2.08 12.89 -1.53
N GLU A 385 -3.07 12.30 -2.19
CA GLU A 385 -4.18 11.60 -1.56
C GLU A 385 -3.71 10.38 -0.77
N ARG A 386 -2.87 9.53 -1.38
CA ARG A 386 -2.28 8.37 -0.70
C ARG A 386 -1.36 8.79 0.44
N LEU A 387 -0.51 9.79 0.21
CA LEU A 387 0.39 10.31 1.24
C LEU A 387 -0.41 10.84 2.43
N THR A 388 -1.51 11.54 2.17
CA THR A 388 -2.43 12.06 3.19
C THR A 388 -3.12 10.96 3.97
N ALA A 389 -3.55 9.88 3.30
CA ALA A 389 -4.18 8.75 3.97
C ALA A 389 -3.21 8.05 4.95
N LEU A 390 -1.99 7.74 4.51
CA LEU A 390 -0.98 7.10 5.36
C LEU A 390 -0.47 8.03 6.46
N ALA A 391 -0.25 9.31 6.14
CA ALA A 391 0.15 10.30 7.14
C ALA A 391 -0.92 10.49 8.22
N ARG A 392 -2.22 10.37 7.86
CA ARG A 392 -3.31 10.40 8.84
C ARG A 392 -3.31 9.16 9.73
N ALA A 393 -3.03 7.98 9.17
CA ALA A 393 -2.88 6.73 9.94
C ALA A 393 -1.77 6.88 11.00
N GLU A 394 -0.61 7.36 10.56
CA GLU A 394 0.55 7.58 11.42
C GLU A 394 0.27 8.64 12.50
N LEU A 395 -0.42 9.73 12.14
CA LEU A 395 -0.83 10.75 13.11
C LEU A 395 -1.79 10.19 14.16
N ALA A 396 -2.76 9.37 13.75
CA ALA A 396 -3.70 8.75 14.67
C ALA A 396 -2.98 7.83 15.69
N THR A 397 -2.03 7.02 15.22
CA THR A 397 -1.17 6.20 16.08
C THR A 397 -0.37 7.05 17.07
N ARG A 398 0.33 8.09 16.61
CA ARG A 398 1.17 8.94 17.48
C ARG A 398 0.39 9.82 18.47
N ARG A 399 -0.88 10.14 18.18
CA ARG A 399 -1.74 10.89 19.11
C ARG A 399 -2.12 10.06 20.34
N ASN A 400 -2.15 8.75 20.20
CA ASN A 400 -2.54 7.84 21.25
C ASN A 400 -1.39 7.64 22.23
N VAL A 401 -1.48 8.31 23.38
CA VAL A 401 -0.47 8.22 24.45
C VAL A 401 -0.77 7.08 25.43
N VAL A 402 -1.95 6.46 25.37
CA VAL A 402 -2.41 5.43 26.32
C VAL A 402 -2.80 4.20 25.54
N GLU A 403 -2.14 3.08 25.77
CA GLU A 403 -2.37 1.82 25.05
C GLU A 403 -2.49 0.63 26.01
N ILE A 404 -3.45 -0.25 25.73
CA ILE A 404 -3.51 -1.60 26.31
C ILE A 404 -3.02 -2.55 25.22
N GLU A 405 -1.78 -3.01 25.35
CA GLU A 405 -1.17 -3.89 24.33
C GLU A 405 -1.61 -5.34 24.48
N SER A 406 -1.98 -5.76 25.69
CA SER A 406 -2.42 -7.12 25.95
C SER A 406 -3.35 -7.24 27.14
N VAL A 407 -4.26 -8.22 27.07
CA VAL A 407 -5.10 -8.67 28.17
C VAL A 407 -5.15 -10.19 28.19
N GLU A 408 -5.11 -10.78 29.39
CA GLU A 408 -5.37 -12.21 29.58
C GLU A 408 -6.84 -12.41 29.91
N VAL A 409 -7.52 -13.23 29.12
CA VAL A 409 -8.95 -13.51 29.21
C VAL A 409 -9.20 -14.98 29.54
N ALA A 410 -10.17 -15.25 30.40
CA ALA A 410 -10.68 -16.59 30.62
C ALA A 410 -11.85 -16.90 29.68
N ASN A 411 -12.01 -18.18 29.37
CA ASN A 411 -13.17 -18.67 28.63
C ASN A 411 -14.45 -18.38 29.44
N HIS A 412 -15.31 -17.51 28.91
CA HIS A 412 -16.46 -16.98 29.63
C HIS A 412 -17.65 -16.79 28.68
N PRO A 413 -18.93 -16.95 29.11
CA PRO A 413 -20.09 -16.77 28.23
C PRO A 413 -20.17 -15.42 27.48
N HIS A 414 -19.57 -14.36 28.02
CA HIS A 414 -19.52 -13.04 27.37
C HIS A 414 -18.46 -12.93 26.27
N ALA A 415 -17.44 -13.78 26.29
CA ALA A 415 -16.42 -13.89 25.27
C ALA A 415 -15.85 -15.33 25.30
N PRO A 416 -16.58 -16.31 24.74
CA PRO A 416 -16.08 -17.67 24.67
C PRO A 416 -14.81 -17.72 23.81
N ILE A 417 -13.83 -18.55 24.16
CA ILE A 417 -12.65 -18.74 23.31
C ILE A 417 -13.11 -19.24 21.93
N GLY A 418 -12.57 -18.63 20.87
CA GLY A 418 -12.99 -18.86 19.48
C GLY A 418 -14.17 -18.00 19.01
N SER A 419 -14.78 -17.19 19.87
CA SER A 419 -15.87 -16.27 19.48
C SER A 419 -15.37 -14.99 18.80
N TRP A 420 -14.09 -14.64 18.93
CA TRP A 420 -13.46 -13.48 18.28
C TRP A 420 -12.60 -13.91 17.09
N ALA A 421 -12.46 -13.01 16.11
CA ALA A 421 -11.57 -13.18 14.98
C ALA A 421 -10.39 -12.20 15.03
N LEU A 422 -9.30 -12.55 14.35
CA LEU A 422 -8.23 -11.59 14.07
C LEU A 422 -8.78 -10.39 13.29
N GLY A 423 -8.40 -9.19 13.71
CA GLY A 423 -8.88 -7.93 13.17
C GLY A 423 -10.20 -7.43 13.77
N ASP A 424 -10.87 -8.17 14.65
CA ASP A 424 -12.06 -7.64 15.33
C ASP A 424 -11.70 -6.47 16.25
N ASP A 425 -12.58 -5.46 16.32
CA ASP A 425 -12.52 -4.42 17.34
C ASP A 425 -13.38 -4.83 18.53
N VAL A 426 -12.79 -4.85 19.72
CA VAL A 426 -13.42 -5.22 20.99
C VAL A 426 -13.27 -4.11 22.02
N LEU A 427 -14.28 -3.92 22.87
CA LEU A 427 -14.23 -2.92 23.93
C LEU A 427 -13.59 -3.52 25.19
N ILE A 428 -12.43 -3.00 25.57
CA ILE A 428 -11.77 -3.37 26.83
C ILE A 428 -12.21 -2.40 27.91
N ARG A 429 -12.82 -2.93 28.97
CA ARG A 429 -13.20 -2.20 30.17
C ARG A 429 -12.32 -2.62 31.34
N ALA A 430 -11.57 -1.68 31.87
CA ALA A 430 -10.59 -1.95 32.91
C ALA A 430 -10.50 -0.79 33.89
N TYR A 431 -10.17 -1.11 35.14
CA TYR A 431 -9.76 -0.11 36.12
C TYR A 431 -8.25 -0.01 36.11
N VAL A 432 -7.75 1.17 35.76
CA VAL A 432 -6.32 1.41 35.62
C VAL A 432 -5.90 2.40 36.70
N PRO A 433 -4.86 2.10 37.50
CA PRO A 433 -4.32 3.06 38.46
C PRO A 433 -4.08 4.43 37.80
N TRP A 434 -4.44 5.51 38.49
CA TRP A 434 -4.29 6.91 38.05
C TRP A 434 -5.22 7.36 36.90
N LEU A 435 -5.69 6.45 36.05
CA LEU A 435 -6.62 6.73 34.95
C LEU A 435 -8.09 6.45 35.31
N GLY A 436 -8.33 5.66 36.36
CA GLY A 436 -9.67 5.25 36.77
C GLY A 436 -10.25 4.20 35.84
N ASP A 437 -11.58 4.17 35.73
CA ASP A 437 -12.28 3.30 34.79
C ASP A 437 -12.07 3.79 33.36
N VAL A 438 -11.50 2.93 32.52
CA VAL A 438 -11.31 3.17 31.09
C VAL A 438 -12.12 2.17 30.28
N ALA A 439 -12.69 2.67 29.18
CA ALA A 439 -13.38 1.86 28.18
C ALA A 439 -12.82 2.24 26.81
N ILE A 440 -11.95 1.40 26.25
CA ILE A 440 -11.19 1.72 25.04
C ILE A 440 -11.36 0.59 24.04
N TRP A 441 -11.68 0.97 22.79
CA TRP A 441 -11.76 0.05 21.67
C TRP A 441 -10.38 -0.35 21.20
N HIS A 442 -10.17 -1.66 21.13
CA HIS A 442 -8.94 -2.27 20.65
C HIS A 442 -9.22 -3.26 19.54
N ARG A 443 -8.39 -3.22 18.52
CA ARG A 443 -8.28 -4.21 17.47
C ARG A 443 -7.46 -5.40 17.96
N ILE A 444 -7.95 -6.61 17.77
CA ILE A 444 -7.20 -7.85 18.02
C ILE A 444 -6.23 -8.06 16.85
N VAL A 445 -4.94 -7.91 17.08
CA VAL A 445 -3.88 -8.11 16.07
C VAL A 445 -3.20 -9.46 16.20
N GLY A 446 -3.46 -10.17 17.29
CA GLY A 446 -2.98 -11.51 17.55
C GLY A 446 -3.58 -12.03 18.84
N TRP A 447 -3.42 -13.31 19.11
CA TRP A 447 -3.72 -13.87 20.42
C TRP A 447 -2.99 -15.20 20.60
N SER A 448 -2.89 -15.67 21.84
CA SER A 448 -2.33 -16.98 22.16
C SER A 448 -3.14 -17.70 23.22
N MET A 449 -3.05 -19.02 23.25
CA MET A 449 -3.57 -19.85 24.34
C MET A 449 -2.53 -19.95 25.45
N THR A 450 -2.87 -19.49 26.66
CA THR A 450 -2.01 -19.62 27.85
C THR A 450 -2.35 -20.86 28.68
N SER A 451 -3.60 -21.32 28.61
CA SER A 451 -4.10 -22.61 29.13
C SER A 451 -5.33 -23.02 28.33
N ASP A 452 -5.88 -24.21 28.56
CA ASP A 452 -7.07 -24.69 27.81
C ASP A 452 -8.34 -23.85 28.02
N ASP A 453 -8.34 -23.00 29.05
CA ASP A 453 -9.44 -22.12 29.42
C ASP A 453 -9.04 -20.64 29.42
N ARG A 454 -7.84 -20.27 28.94
CA ARG A 454 -7.38 -18.87 28.91
C ARG A 454 -6.62 -18.52 27.64
N ALA A 455 -6.78 -17.27 27.23
CA ALA A 455 -6.08 -16.71 26.09
C ALA A 455 -5.48 -15.34 26.44
N ALA A 456 -4.30 -15.03 25.90
CA ALA A 456 -3.77 -13.67 25.90
C ALA A 456 -4.09 -13.01 24.56
N LEU A 457 -4.80 -11.90 24.56
CA LEU A 457 -5.06 -11.11 23.36
C LEU A 457 -3.93 -10.10 23.16
N SER A 458 -3.43 -9.98 21.94
CA SER A 458 -2.55 -8.90 21.49
C SER A 458 -3.38 -7.83 20.82
N LEU A 459 -3.28 -6.61 21.32
CA LEU A 459 -4.20 -5.53 21.05
C LEU A 459 -3.48 -4.30 20.50
N ARG A 460 -4.15 -3.57 19.62
CA ARG A 460 -3.79 -2.22 19.20
C ARG A 460 -5.02 -1.34 19.27
N ARG A 461 -4.90 -0.06 19.59
CA ARG A 461 -6.09 0.81 19.64
C ARG A 461 -6.79 0.89 18.30
N SER A 462 -8.12 0.72 18.29
CA SER A 462 -8.88 0.77 17.04
C SER A 462 -8.76 2.13 16.34
N ASP A 463 -8.70 3.22 17.10
CA ASP A 463 -8.58 4.59 16.56
C ASP A 463 -7.20 4.93 15.99
N ALA A 464 -6.18 4.09 16.19
CA ALA A 464 -4.90 4.19 15.49
C ALA A 464 -5.01 3.79 14.00
N PHE A 465 -6.06 3.05 13.63
CA PHE A 465 -6.29 2.61 12.26
C PHE A 465 -7.20 3.61 11.54
N THR A 466 -6.68 4.34 10.54
CA THR A 466 -7.52 5.22 9.71
C THR A 466 -8.37 4.43 8.73
N TYR A 467 -9.68 4.63 8.81
CA TYR A 467 -10.66 3.96 7.96
C TYR A 467 -10.82 4.72 6.63
N ALA A 468 -10.33 4.13 5.53
CA ALA A 468 -10.74 4.57 4.20
C ALA A 468 -12.18 4.08 3.95
N GLY A 469 -13.16 4.99 4.01
CA GLY A 469 -14.53 4.69 3.61
C GLY A 469 -15.61 4.84 4.69
N ARG A 470 -15.68 5.99 5.35
CA ARG A 470 -16.98 6.46 5.86
C ARG A 470 -17.63 7.28 4.73
N PRO A 471 -18.64 6.77 4.00
CA PRO A 471 -19.60 7.69 3.42
C PRO A 471 -20.31 8.39 4.59
N GLU A 472 -20.44 9.72 4.49
CA GLU A 472 -21.28 10.49 5.40
C GLU A 472 -22.73 9.97 5.44
#